data_AF-A0A1E5IYC1-F1
#
_entry.id   AF-A0A1E5IYC1-F1
#
_cell.length_a   1.000
_cell.length_b   1.000
_cell.length_c   1.000
_cell.angle_alpha   90.00
_cell.angle_beta   90.00
_cell.angle_gamma   90.00
#
_symmetry.space_group_name_H-M   'P 1'
#
loop_
_entity.id
_entity.type
_entity.pdbx_description
1 polymer ?
#
loop_
_entity_poly.entity_id
_entity_poly.type
_entity_poly.pdbx_seq_one_letter_code
_entity_poly.pdbx_strand_id
1 'polypeptide(L)'
;MVKPVEKNKAAKKTAKAKKELGFEEALWDSANKLRGSVESAEYKHIVLSLIFLKFISDKFEVRKAAIATEYGNEYLDMVDFYTMENVFYLPEEARWSYIQINAKQDDIAVKIDTALHSVEKNNKSLTGALPDNVVVR
;
A
#
# COMPACT_ATOMS: atom_id res chain seq x y z
N MET A 1 -16.80 -37.89 66.98
CA MET A 1 -17.20 -37.73 65.56
C MET A 1 -16.07 -37.05 64.79
N VAL A 2 -15.41 -37.77 63.89
CA VAL A 2 -14.38 -37.24 62.98
C VAL A 2 -14.97 -37.23 61.58
N LYS A 3 -15.08 -36.08 60.90
CA LYS A 3 -15.10 -35.96 59.42
C LYS A 3 -14.56 -34.58 58.98
N PRO A 4 -13.92 -34.49 57.80
CA PRO A 4 -12.77 -33.61 57.53
C PRO A 4 -13.10 -32.38 56.68
N VAL A 5 -12.29 -31.33 56.79
CA VAL A 5 -12.34 -30.15 55.93
C VAL A 5 -11.80 -30.52 54.54
N GLU A 6 -12.70 -30.45 53.56
CA GLU A 6 -12.49 -30.79 52.15
C GLU A 6 -11.47 -29.84 51.50
N LYS A 7 -10.44 -30.42 50.88
CA LYS A 7 -9.47 -29.72 50.02
C LYS A 7 -10.20 -29.20 48.77
N ASN A 8 -10.44 -27.90 48.67
CA ASN A 8 -10.91 -27.33 47.41
C ASN A 8 -9.73 -26.78 46.59
N LYS A 9 -9.36 -27.54 45.55
CA LYS A 9 -8.36 -27.22 44.54
C LYS A 9 -8.68 -25.86 43.90
N ALA A 10 -7.79 -24.88 44.09
CA ALA A 10 -7.82 -23.66 43.29
C ALA A 10 -7.58 -24.01 41.81
N ALA A 11 -8.63 -23.85 41.00
CA ALA A 11 -8.60 -24.05 39.57
C ALA A 11 -7.61 -23.07 38.90
N LYS A 12 -6.63 -23.62 38.20
CA LYS A 12 -5.67 -22.90 37.36
C LYS A 12 -6.41 -22.25 36.19
N LYS A 13 -6.70 -20.95 36.27
CA LYS A 13 -7.22 -20.16 35.14
C LYS A 13 -6.12 -20.04 34.07
N THR A 14 -6.24 -20.80 33.00
CA THR A 14 -5.47 -20.57 31.77
C THR A 14 -6.04 -19.33 31.07
N ALA A 15 -5.23 -18.27 30.97
CA ALA A 15 -5.54 -17.12 30.15
C ALA A 15 -5.56 -17.58 28.68
N LYS A 16 -6.76 -17.64 28.08
CA LYS A 16 -6.95 -17.86 26.65
C LYS A 16 -6.30 -16.69 25.91
N ALA A 17 -5.33 -17.00 25.04
CA ALA A 17 -4.75 -16.06 24.08
C ALA A 17 -5.89 -15.39 23.29
N LYS A 18 -5.88 -14.06 23.32
CA LYS A 18 -6.95 -13.21 22.81
C LYS A 18 -6.82 -13.09 21.28
N LYS A 19 -7.49 -13.98 20.56
CA LYS A 19 -8.15 -13.78 19.26
C LYS A 19 -7.45 -12.81 18.28
N GLU A 20 -6.25 -13.13 17.82
CA GLU A 20 -5.67 -12.56 16.60
C GLU A 20 -6.43 -13.09 15.37
N LEU A 21 -6.78 -14.39 15.36
CA LEU A 21 -7.52 -15.10 14.29
C LEU A 21 -8.63 -14.32 13.58
N GLY A 22 -9.38 -13.45 14.26
CA GLY A 22 -10.49 -12.71 13.65
C GLY A 22 -10.09 -11.47 12.85
N PHE A 23 -8.92 -10.87 13.10
CA PHE A 23 -8.44 -9.72 12.34
C PHE A 23 -7.78 -10.18 11.03
N GLU A 24 -6.88 -11.18 11.11
CA GLU A 24 -6.31 -11.84 9.95
C GLU A 24 -7.41 -12.43 9.05
N GLU A 25 -8.43 -13.05 9.62
CA GLU A 25 -9.57 -13.60 8.86
C GLU A 25 -10.38 -12.50 8.18
N ALA A 26 -10.61 -11.35 8.84
CA ALA A 26 -11.25 -10.20 8.21
C ALA A 26 -10.40 -9.59 7.09
N LEU A 27 -9.07 -9.55 7.25
CA LEU A 27 -8.14 -9.09 6.24
C LEU A 27 -8.13 -10.04 5.04
N TRP A 28 -8.12 -11.35 5.32
CA TRP A 28 -8.15 -12.42 4.33
C TRP A 28 -9.46 -12.43 3.54
N ASP A 29 -10.60 -12.26 4.21
CA ASP A 29 -11.91 -12.17 3.56
C ASP A 29 -12.06 -10.89 2.74
N SER A 30 -11.52 -9.78 3.22
CA SER A 30 -11.50 -8.53 2.46
C SER A 30 -10.65 -8.67 1.19
N ALA A 31 -9.47 -9.29 1.30
CA ALA A 31 -8.61 -9.62 0.17
C ALA A 31 -9.29 -10.60 -0.81
N ASN A 32 -9.96 -11.64 -0.30
CA ASN A 32 -10.70 -12.61 -1.12
C ASN A 32 -11.87 -11.95 -1.88
N LYS A 33 -12.60 -11.03 -1.24
CA LYS A 33 -13.69 -10.27 -1.87
C LYS A 33 -13.18 -9.30 -2.92
N LEU A 34 -12.03 -8.66 -2.68
CA LEU A 34 -11.37 -7.79 -3.65
C LEU A 34 -10.82 -8.57 -4.85
N ARG A 35 -10.41 -9.84 -4.64
CA ARG A 35 -9.80 -10.70 -5.67
C ARG A 35 -10.78 -11.11 -6.78
N GLY A 36 -12.08 -11.24 -6.52
CA GLY A 36 -13.06 -11.66 -7.54
C GLY A 36 -12.59 -12.90 -8.34
N SER A 37 -12.74 -12.86 -9.68
CA SER A 37 -12.30 -13.89 -10.63
C SER A 37 -10.87 -13.70 -11.15
N VAL A 38 -10.03 -12.93 -10.46
CA VAL A 38 -8.67 -12.63 -10.92
C VAL A 38 -7.77 -13.84 -10.67
N GLU A 39 -7.15 -14.34 -11.73
CA GLU A 39 -6.16 -15.43 -11.70
C GLU A 39 -5.09 -15.09 -10.65
N SER A 40 -4.73 -16.04 -9.78
CA SER A 40 -3.79 -15.79 -8.66
C SER A 40 -2.42 -15.25 -9.11
N ALA A 41 -2.10 -15.40 -10.40
CA ALA A 41 -0.90 -14.87 -11.03
C ALA A 41 -0.93 -13.35 -11.27
N GLU A 42 -2.10 -12.73 -11.45
CA GLU A 42 -2.25 -11.28 -11.69
C GLU A 42 -2.34 -10.49 -10.38
N TYR A 43 -2.92 -11.09 -9.33
CA TYR A 43 -3.06 -10.45 -8.01
C TYR A 43 -1.72 -10.00 -7.41
N LYS A 44 -0.64 -10.79 -7.62
CA LYS A 44 0.70 -10.43 -7.12
C LYS A 44 1.23 -9.14 -7.76
N HIS A 45 0.90 -8.89 -9.03
CA HIS A 45 1.37 -7.72 -9.76
C HIS A 45 0.60 -6.47 -9.33
N ILE A 46 -0.72 -6.58 -9.20
CA ILE A 46 -1.58 -5.48 -8.74
C ILE A 46 -1.21 -5.04 -7.32
N VAL A 47 -1.08 -5.99 -6.39
CA VAL A 47 -0.74 -5.68 -4.99
C VAL A 47 0.66 -5.09 -4.89
N LEU A 48 1.65 -5.65 -5.59
CA LEU A 48 3.02 -5.13 -5.58
C LEU A 48 3.09 -3.71 -6.16
N SER A 49 2.41 -3.48 -7.28
CA SER A 49 2.27 -2.16 -7.91
C SER A 49 1.64 -1.13 -6.98
N LEU A 50 0.59 -1.50 -6.24
CA LEU A 50 -0.05 -0.61 -5.27
C LEU A 50 0.85 -0.27 -4.08
N ILE A 51 1.55 -1.26 -3.53
CA ILE A 51 2.51 -1.05 -2.43
C ILE A 51 3.64 -0.13 -2.90
N PHE A 52 4.17 -0.39 -4.10
CA PHE A 52 5.20 0.44 -4.71
C PHE A 52 4.69 1.88 -4.90
N LEU A 53 3.51 2.08 -5.49
CA LEU A 53 2.92 3.38 -5.74
C LEU A 53 2.68 4.18 -4.45
N LYS A 54 2.22 3.51 -3.39
CA LYS A 54 2.10 4.10 -2.05
C LYS A 54 3.46 4.54 -1.51
N PHE A 55 4.46 3.68 -1.59
CA PHE A 55 5.80 3.96 -1.10
C PHE A 55 6.42 5.18 -1.78
N ILE A 56 6.37 5.24 -3.12
CA ILE A 56 6.93 6.37 -3.86
C ILE A 56 6.13 7.66 -3.63
N SER A 57 4.81 7.57 -3.44
CA SER A 57 3.99 8.73 -3.06
C SER A 57 4.37 9.31 -1.71
N ASP A 58 4.60 8.46 -0.70
CA ASP A 58 4.99 8.94 0.62
C ASP A 58 6.34 9.64 0.58
N LYS A 59 7.31 9.06 -0.15
CA LYS A 59 8.63 9.68 -0.36
C LYS A 59 8.53 11.01 -1.09
N PHE A 60 7.68 11.09 -2.10
CA PHE A 60 7.43 12.31 -2.86
C PHE A 60 6.87 13.42 -1.99
N GLU A 61 5.85 13.16 -1.15
CA GLU A 61 5.26 14.18 -0.29
C GLU A 61 6.24 14.70 0.76
N VAL A 62 7.05 13.81 1.36
CA VAL A 62 8.12 14.21 2.29
C VAL A 62 9.13 15.12 1.58
N ARG A 63 9.57 14.75 0.37
CA ARG A 63 10.54 15.54 -0.38
C ARG A 63 9.96 16.87 -0.86
N LYS A 64 8.70 16.88 -1.30
CA LYS A 64 7.96 18.08 -1.71
C LYS A 64 7.87 19.08 -0.55
N ALA A 65 7.56 18.62 0.66
CA ALA A 65 7.54 19.46 1.85
C ALA A 65 8.93 20.03 2.20
N ALA A 66 9.99 19.22 2.05
CA ALA A 66 11.37 19.67 2.23
C ALA A 66 11.75 20.75 1.20
N ILE A 67 11.42 20.54 -0.09
CA ILE A 67 11.70 21.51 -1.17
C ILE A 67 10.98 22.83 -0.91
N ALA A 68 9.70 22.78 -0.53
CA ALA A 68 8.91 23.97 -0.20
C ALA A 68 9.55 24.79 0.94
N THR A 69 10.19 24.12 1.89
CA THR A 69 10.83 24.75 3.05
C THR A 69 12.23 25.28 2.74
N GLU A 70 13.02 24.53 1.98
CA GLU A 70 14.43 24.83 1.71
C GLU A 70 14.65 25.78 0.53
N TYR A 71 13.86 25.61 -0.54
CA TYR A 71 14.04 26.32 -1.80
C TYR A 71 12.85 27.20 -2.16
N GLY A 72 11.65 26.89 -1.66
CA GLY A 72 10.42 27.62 -1.93
C GLY A 72 9.51 26.90 -2.94
N ASN A 73 8.27 27.39 -3.06
CA ASN A 73 7.22 26.72 -3.82
C ASN A 73 7.44 26.70 -5.34
N GLU A 74 8.30 27.57 -5.86
CA GLU A 74 8.62 27.65 -7.29
C GLU A 74 9.43 26.46 -7.81
N TYR A 75 10.04 25.68 -6.92
CA TYR A 75 10.86 24.51 -7.26
C TYR A 75 10.11 23.18 -7.16
N LEU A 76 8.84 23.17 -6.77
CA LEU A 76 8.06 21.94 -6.54
C LEU A 76 7.77 21.15 -7.82
N ASP A 77 7.83 21.80 -8.98
CA ASP A 77 7.61 21.15 -10.28
C ASP A 77 8.92 20.78 -10.98
N MET A 78 10.08 21.04 -10.35
CA MET A 78 11.39 20.72 -10.91
C MET A 78 11.83 19.31 -10.52
N VAL A 79 11.88 18.40 -11.49
CA VAL A 79 12.24 16.98 -11.32
C VAL A 79 13.60 16.80 -10.64
N ASP A 80 14.58 17.65 -10.94
CA ASP A 80 15.96 17.53 -10.45
C ASP A 80 16.07 17.59 -8.91
N PHE A 81 15.19 18.37 -8.26
CA PHE A 81 15.17 18.48 -6.80
C PHE A 81 14.67 17.22 -6.11
N TYR A 82 13.94 16.37 -6.83
CA TYR A 82 13.51 15.06 -6.33
C TYR A 82 14.58 14.01 -6.59
N THR A 83 15.13 13.98 -7.80
CA THR A 83 16.09 12.95 -8.21
C THR A 83 17.43 13.06 -7.47
N MET A 84 17.84 14.25 -7.05
CA MET A 84 19.05 14.44 -6.22
C MET A 84 19.00 13.67 -4.88
N GLU A 85 17.80 13.47 -4.33
CA GLU A 85 17.57 12.69 -3.09
C GLU A 85 17.09 11.25 -3.38
N ASN A 86 17.25 10.78 -4.63
CA ASN A 86 16.73 9.50 -5.11
C ASN A 86 15.21 9.34 -4.90
N VAL A 87 14.46 10.45 -4.98
CA VAL A 87 13.01 10.46 -4.94
C VAL A 87 12.48 10.63 -6.35
N PHE A 88 11.50 9.81 -6.73
CA PHE A 88 10.84 9.94 -8.02
C PHE A 88 9.91 11.14 -8.02
N TYR A 89 9.86 11.87 -9.14
CA TYR A 89 8.85 12.90 -9.34
C TYR A 89 7.52 12.23 -9.72
N LEU A 90 6.44 12.63 -9.03
CA LEU A 90 5.10 12.10 -9.27
C LEU A 90 4.16 13.18 -9.81
N PRO A 91 3.61 13.00 -11.03
CA PRO A 91 2.52 13.82 -11.52
C PRO A 91 1.24 13.57 -10.70
N GLU A 92 0.26 14.46 -10.80
CA GLU A 92 -0.93 14.44 -9.94
C GLU A 92 -1.71 13.13 -10.02
N GLU A 93 -1.87 12.58 -11.21
CA GLU A 93 -2.53 11.31 -11.49
C GLU A 93 -1.84 10.09 -10.87
N ALA A 94 -0.54 10.21 -10.53
CA ALA A 94 0.23 9.15 -9.91
C ALA A 94 0.34 9.26 -8.39
N ARG A 95 -0.19 10.33 -7.78
CA ARG A 95 -0.14 10.51 -6.33
C ARG A 95 -1.17 9.63 -5.64
N TRP A 96 -0.81 9.09 -4.48
CA TRP A 96 -1.69 8.21 -3.70
C TRP A 96 -3.06 8.82 -3.42
N SER A 97 -3.14 10.13 -3.16
CA SER A 97 -4.42 10.83 -2.95
C SER A 97 -5.37 10.70 -4.14
N TYR A 98 -4.85 10.80 -5.37
CA TYR A 98 -5.64 10.63 -6.59
C TYR A 98 -6.18 9.20 -6.71
N ILE A 99 -5.32 8.20 -6.45
CA ILE A 99 -5.70 6.78 -6.48
C ILE A 99 -6.76 6.48 -5.40
N GLN A 100 -6.61 7.02 -4.19
CA GLN A 100 -7.58 6.83 -3.11
C GLN A 100 -8.96 7.39 -3.44
N ILE A 101 -9.03 8.60 -4.03
CA ILE A 101 -10.29 9.22 -4.45
C ILE A 101 -11.00 8.36 -5.51
N ASN A 102 -10.22 7.76 -6.40
CA ASN A 102 -10.73 6.94 -7.50
C ASN A 102 -10.89 5.44 -7.17
N ALA A 103 -10.56 5.00 -5.96
CA ALA A 103 -10.45 3.58 -5.60
C ALA A 103 -11.76 2.77 -5.74
N LYS A 104 -12.91 3.44 -5.79
CA LYS A 104 -14.23 2.81 -5.96
C LYS A 104 -14.72 2.75 -7.40
N GLN A 105 -13.96 3.31 -8.34
CA GLN A 105 -14.33 3.32 -9.75
C GLN A 105 -13.97 1.99 -10.39
N ASP A 106 -14.78 1.55 -11.35
CA ASP A 106 -14.57 0.29 -12.07
C ASP A 106 -13.30 0.32 -12.95
N ASP A 107 -12.78 1.52 -13.26
CA ASP A 107 -11.58 1.77 -14.05
C ASP A 107 -10.28 1.91 -13.22
N ILE A 108 -10.30 1.54 -11.94
CA ILE A 108 -9.15 1.74 -11.03
C ILE A 108 -7.87 1.05 -11.50
N ALA A 109 -7.97 -0.13 -12.12
CA ALA A 109 -6.81 -0.83 -12.67
C ALA A 109 -6.13 -0.02 -13.78
N VAL A 110 -6.92 0.57 -14.68
CA VAL A 110 -6.43 1.44 -15.76
C VAL A 110 -5.76 2.70 -15.19
N LYS A 111 -6.31 3.26 -14.11
CA LYS A 111 -5.73 4.43 -13.43
C LYS A 111 -4.38 4.11 -12.77
N ILE A 112 -4.25 2.95 -12.15
CA ILE A 112 -2.99 2.48 -11.56
C ILE A 112 -1.94 2.28 -12.67
N ASP A 113 -2.31 1.62 -13.76
CA ASP A 113 -1.39 1.41 -14.90
C ASP A 113 -0.97 2.74 -15.53
N THR A 114 -1.91 3.66 -15.72
CA THR A 114 -1.64 5.02 -16.22
C THR A 114 -0.70 5.79 -15.28
N ALA A 115 -0.91 5.68 -13.97
CA ALA A 115 -0.05 6.29 -12.96
C ALA A 115 1.39 5.75 -13.06
N LEU A 116 1.56 4.43 -13.12
CA LEU A 116 2.87 3.79 -13.24
C LEU A 116 3.60 4.20 -14.52
N HIS A 117 2.90 4.19 -15.66
CA HIS A 117 3.47 4.62 -16.93
C HIS A 117 3.89 6.10 -16.90
N SER A 118 3.10 6.95 -16.25
CA SER A 118 3.41 8.38 -16.11
C SER A 118 4.61 8.62 -15.19
N VAL A 119 4.75 7.82 -14.14
CA VAL A 119 5.94 7.84 -13.27
C VAL A 119 7.18 7.40 -14.05
N GLU A 120 7.09 6.34 -14.85
CA GLU A 120 8.21 5.87 -15.68
C GLU A 120 8.66 6.93 -16.69
N LYS A 121 7.72 7.56 -17.39
CA LYS A 121 8.01 8.60 -18.39
C LYS A 121 8.72 9.81 -17.78
N ASN A 122 8.37 10.19 -16.55
CA ASN A 122 8.96 11.34 -15.86
C ASN A 122 10.29 11.03 -15.16
N ASN A 123 10.65 9.75 -15.03
CA ASN A 123 11.83 9.33 -14.28
C ASN A 123 12.65 8.33 -15.09
N LYS A 124 13.72 8.81 -15.76
CA LYS A 124 14.59 8.00 -16.64
C LYS A 124 15.20 6.76 -15.96
N SER A 125 15.33 6.78 -14.62
CA SER A 125 15.85 5.67 -13.82
C SER A 125 14.87 4.49 -13.68
N LEU A 126 13.59 4.67 -14.05
CA LEU A 126 12.55 3.65 -13.97
C LEU A 126 12.23 2.96 -15.29
N THR A 127 12.81 3.41 -16.41
CA THR A 127 12.56 2.84 -17.74
C THR A 127 12.82 1.34 -17.77
N GLY A 128 11.78 0.53 -18.02
CA GLY A 128 11.82 -0.93 -18.10
C GLY A 128 11.91 -1.66 -16.75
N ALA A 129 11.81 -0.96 -15.62
CA ALA A 129 11.84 -1.55 -14.28
C ALA A 129 10.44 -1.92 -13.74
N LEU A 130 9.39 -1.36 -14.32
CA LEU A 130 8.00 -1.64 -13.95
C LEU A 130 7.43 -2.77 -14.83
N PRO A 131 6.56 -3.62 -14.29
CA PRO A 131 5.95 -4.69 -15.06
C PRO A 131 5.05 -4.11 -16.15
N ASP A 132 5.39 -4.40 -17.41
CA ASP A 132 4.50 -4.15 -18.54
C ASP A 132 3.31 -5.12 -18.48
N ASN A 133 2.10 -4.55 -18.56
CA ASN A 133 0.83 -5.18 -18.93
C ASN A 133 0.00 -5.84 -17.81
N VAL A 134 -1.16 -5.23 -17.50
CA VAL A 134 -2.32 -5.93 -16.94
C VAL A 134 -3.59 -5.78 -17.81
N VAL A 135 -3.64 -4.86 -18.78
CA VAL A 135 -4.86 -4.53 -19.54
C VAL A 135 -4.82 -4.94 -21.03
N VAL A 136 -3.69 -5.39 -21.55
CA VAL A 136 -3.60 -5.87 -22.95
C VAL A 136 -3.56 -7.40 -23.00
N ARG A 137 -4.67 -8.04 -22.63
CA ARG A 137 -5.14 -9.33 -23.16
C ARG A 137 -6.59 -9.60 -22.79
#